data_AF-A0A0P6Y0I4-F1
#
_entry.id   AF-A0A0P6Y0I4-F1
#
_cell.length_a   1.000
_cell.length_b   1.000
_cell.length_c   1.000
_cell.angle_alpha   90.00
_cell.angle_beta   90.00
_cell.angle_gamma   90.00
#
_symmetry.space_group_name_H-M   'P 1'
#
loop_
_entity.id
_entity.type
_entity.pdbx_description
1 polymer ?
#
loop_
_entity_poly.entity_id
_entity_poly.type
_entity_poly.pdbx_seq_one_letter_code
_entity_poly.pdbx_strand_id
1 'polypeptide(L)'
;MIAVYHLNAGSTGIEVRILAEAIRSARNLTWAATPAHADIFVLTGPIPLLLRPALMNVWRDFIVDRAPLIALGRASIDGHPFGRGGLAELPEIQVAAKIDGDPPTVTAIQAGIVQALNARTAKH
;
A
#
# COMPACT_ATOMS: atom_id res chain seq x y z
N MET A 1 -5.07 -16.90 -6.01
CA MET A 1 -5.59 -15.59 -5.57
C MET A 1 -4.43 -14.81 -5.01
N ILE A 2 -4.34 -13.52 -5.30
CA ILE A 2 -3.34 -12.60 -4.77
C ILE A 2 -3.78 -12.19 -3.37
N ALA A 3 -2.97 -12.51 -2.37
CA ALA A 3 -3.19 -12.19 -0.98
C ALA A 3 -2.65 -10.79 -0.64
N VAL A 4 -3.56 -9.87 -0.31
CA VAL A 4 -3.25 -8.47 0.01
C VAL A 4 -3.20 -8.30 1.52
N TYR A 5 -2.15 -7.66 2.05
CA TYR A 5 -2.08 -7.22 3.43
C TYR A 5 -2.06 -5.70 3.50
N HIS A 6 -2.95 -5.11 4.32
CA HIS A 6 -3.12 -3.67 4.42
C HIS A 6 -2.42 -3.10 5.66
N LEU A 7 -1.71 -2.00 5.45
CA LEU A 7 -1.06 -1.21 6.49
C LEU A 7 -1.74 0.16 6.54
N ASN A 8 -2.38 0.47 7.67
CA ASN A 8 -2.94 1.79 7.92
C ASN A 8 -1.93 2.63 8.71
N ALA A 9 -1.43 3.71 8.13
CA ALA A 9 -0.48 4.63 8.77
C ALA A 9 -1.12 5.92 9.31
N GLY A 10 -2.44 6.06 9.24
CA GLY A 10 -3.14 7.26 9.70
C GLY A 10 -4.30 7.71 8.80
N SER A 11 -4.80 6.84 7.92
CA SER A 11 -5.96 7.13 7.06
C SER A 11 -7.20 7.39 7.92
N THR A 12 -8.08 8.27 7.41
CA THR A 12 -9.42 8.52 7.96
C THR A 12 -10.38 7.35 7.70
N GLY A 13 -9.97 6.34 6.93
CA GLY A 13 -10.72 5.14 6.61
C GLY A 13 -11.34 5.13 5.21
N ILE A 14 -11.30 6.23 4.46
CA ILE A 14 -11.89 6.29 3.12
C ILE A 14 -11.16 5.36 2.15
N GLU A 15 -9.82 5.45 2.05
CA GLU A 15 -9.04 4.56 1.17
C GLU A 15 -9.13 3.11 1.62
N VAL A 16 -9.24 2.87 2.94
CA VAL A 16 -9.39 1.53 3.51
C VAL A 16 -10.68 0.87 3.04
N ARG A 17 -11.79 1.61 3.06
CA ARG A 17 -13.09 1.11 2.59
C ARG A 17 -13.08 0.81 1.09
N ILE A 18 -12.41 1.64 0.30
CA ILE A 18 -12.35 1.46 -1.15
C ILE A 18 -11.40 0.32 -1.52
N LEU A 19 -10.29 0.15 -0.79
CA LEU A 19 -9.44 -1.04 -0.90
C LEU A 19 -10.23 -2.31 -0.58
N ALA A 20 -11.03 -2.29 0.49
CA ALA A 20 -11.89 -3.41 0.84
C ALA A 20 -12.91 -3.73 -0.26
N GLU A 21 -13.52 -2.72 -0.87
CA GLU A 21 -14.42 -2.90 -2.01
C GLU A 21 -13.69 -3.44 -3.24
N ALA A 22 -12.47 -2.96 -3.51
CA ALA A 22 -11.64 -3.44 -4.61
C ALA A 22 -11.27 -4.91 -4.45
N ILE A 23 -10.98 -5.36 -3.23
CA ILE A 23 -10.69 -6.76 -2.94
C ILE A 23 -11.96 -7.60 -3.02
N ARG A 24 -13.07 -7.13 -2.44
CA ARG A 24 -14.36 -7.84 -2.42
C ARG A 24 -14.94 -8.07 -3.82
N SER A 25 -14.78 -7.09 -4.72
CA SER A 25 -15.31 -7.15 -6.10
C SER A 25 -14.38 -7.85 -7.09
N ALA A 26 -13.12 -8.08 -6.74
CA ALA A 26 -12.16 -8.79 -7.59
C ALA A 26 -12.25 -10.30 -7.42
N ARG A 27 -12.22 -11.06 -8.53
CA ARG A 27 -12.18 -12.54 -8.47
C ARG A 27 -10.80 -13.11 -8.15
N ASN A 28 -9.75 -12.31 -8.31
CA ASN A 28 -8.36 -12.74 -8.17
C ASN A 28 -7.66 -12.18 -6.92
N LEU A 29 -8.31 -11.32 -6.14
CA LEU A 29 -7.75 -10.74 -4.92
C LEU A 29 -8.42 -11.35 -3.69
N THR A 30 -7.67 -11.42 -2.59
CA THR A 30 -8.18 -11.79 -1.27
C THR A 30 -7.37 -11.09 -0.19
N TRP A 31 -7.89 -11.07 1.04
CA TRP A 31 -7.13 -10.62 2.19
C TRP A 31 -6.16 -11.71 2.65
N ALA A 32 -4.91 -11.33 2.90
CA ALA A 32 -3.93 -12.19 3.55
C ALA A 32 -4.32 -12.40 5.03
N ALA A 33 -4.29 -13.64 5.50
CA ALA A 33 -4.62 -13.97 6.88
C ALA A 33 -3.63 -13.36 7.89
N THR A 34 -2.37 -13.25 7.49
CA THR A 34 -1.29 -12.64 8.27
C THR A 34 -0.33 -11.92 7.33
N PRO A 35 0.53 -11.00 7.83
CA PRO A 35 1.57 -10.39 7.03
C PRO A 35 2.47 -11.41 6.31
N ALA A 36 2.69 -12.58 6.93
CA ALA A 36 3.58 -13.60 6.39
C ALA A 36 3.05 -14.28 5.12
N HIS A 37 1.73 -14.28 4.94
CA HIS A 37 1.05 -14.83 3.77
C HIS A 37 0.74 -13.78 2.70
N ALA A 38 1.26 -12.56 2.83
CA ALA A 38 1.02 -11.48 1.88
C ALA A 38 1.82 -11.70 0.61
N ASP A 39 1.13 -11.72 -0.54
CA ASP A 39 1.77 -11.56 -1.85
C ASP A 39 2.11 -10.08 -2.10
N ILE A 40 1.37 -9.16 -1.47
CA ILE A 40 1.57 -7.72 -1.63
C ILE A 40 1.11 -6.94 -0.40
N PHE A 41 1.84 -5.87 -0.08
CA PHE A 41 1.46 -4.89 0.94
C PHE A 41 0.86 -3.63 0.33
N VAL A 42 -0.19 -3.11 0.94
CA VAL A 42 -0.82 -1.84 0.54
C VAL A 42 -0.82 -0.88 1.73
N LEU A 43 -0.18 0.27 1.58
CA LEU A 43 -0.09 1.33 2.59
C LEU A 43 -1.12 2.42 2.31
N THR A 44 -1.88 2.83 3.33
CA THR A 44 -2.83 3.96 3.24
C THR A 44 -2.58 5.01 4.31
N GLY A 45 -2.99 6.24 3.99
CA GLY A 45 -3.03 7.36 4.92
C GLY A 45 -1.73 8.15 4.99
N PRO A 46 -1.80 9.39 5.52
CA PRO A 46 -0.59 10.13 5.84
C PRO A 46 0.21 9.35 6.88
N ILE A 47 1.52 9.61 6.94
CA ILE A 47 2.44 8.97 7.88
C ILE A 47 2.91 10.03 8.87
N PRO A 48 2.22 10.18 10.03
CA PRO A 48 2.62 11.14 11.05
C PRO A 48 4.05 10.87 11.52
N LEU A 49 4.76 11.93 11.91
CA LEU A 49 6.14 11.83 12.39
C LEU A 49 6.32 10.76 13.48
N LEU A 50 5.36 10.67 14.41
CA LEU A 50 5.37 9.71 15.50
C LEU A 50 5.34 8.25 15.04
N LEU A 51 4.72 7.96 13.89
CA LEU A 51 4.57 6.60 13.38
C LEU A 51 5.73 6.17 12.45
N ARG A 52 6.53 7.12 11.96
CA ARG A 52 7.62 6.85 11.01
C ARG A 52 8.61 5.78 11.51
N PRO A 53 9.08 5.80 12.77
CA PRO A 53 10.01 4.78 13.24
C PRO A 53 9.41 3.38 13.21
N ALA A 54 8.14 3.24 13.62
CA ALA A 54 7.44 1.97 13.62
C ALA A 54 7.24 1.43 12.19
N LEU A 55 6.82 2.30 11.26
CA LEU A 55 6.67 1.92 9.86
C LEU A 55 8.02 1.51 9.24
N MET A 56 9.10 2.24 9.54
CA MET A 56 10.43 1.94 9.03
C MET A 56 10.93 0.57 9.50
N ASN A 57 10.71 0.23 10.78
CA ASN A 57 11.08 -1.08 11.33
C ASN A 57 10.28 -2.19 10.65
N VAL A 58 8.96 -2.03 10.51
CA VAL A 58 8.12 -3.01 9.81
C VAL A 58 8.57 -3.17 8.35
N TRP A 59 8.86 -2.07 7.67
CA TRP A 59 9.31 -2.13 6.28
C TRP A 59 10.64 -2.86 6.13
N ARG A 60 11.65 -2.47 6.93
CA ARG A 60 13.01 -3.03 6.89
C ARG A 60 13.04 -4.49 7.31
N ASP A 61 12.37 -4.82 8.41
CA ASP A 61 12.54 -6.14 9.03
C ASP A 61 11.59 -7.18 8.45
N PHE A 62 10.53 -6.75 7.75
CA PHE A 62 9.47 -7.66 7.32
C PHE A 62 9.06 -7.56 5.85
N ILE A 63 9.07 -6.36 5.26
CA ILE A 63 8.45 -6.13 3.94
C ILE A 63 9.48 -6.18 2.82
N VAL A 64 10.60 -5.46 2.95
CA VAL A 64 11.49 -5.10 1.83
C VAL A 64 11.91 -6.31 0.98
N ASP A 65 12.27 -7.42 1.62
CA ASP A 65 12.71 -8.64 0.92
C ASP A 65 11.56 -9.61 0.63
N ARG A 66 10.40 -9.46 1.28
CA ARG A 66 9.30 -10.44 1.24
C ARG A 66 8.34 -10.24 0.07
N ALA A 67 7.77 -9.04 -0.03
CA ALA A 67 6.69 -8.75 -1.00
C ALA A 67 6.68 -7.26 -1.37
N PRO A 68 6.18 -6.89 -2.57
CA PRO A 68 6.14 -5.49 -2.97
C PRO A 68 5.22 -4.68 -2.07
N LEU A 69 5.59 -3.42 -1.85
CA LEU A 69 4.76 -2.43 -1.16
C LEU A 69 4.17 -1.45 -2.17
N ILE A 70 2.88 -1.12 -2.03
CA ILE A 70 2.20 -0.09 -2.81
C ILE A 70 1.77 1.05 -1.90
N ALA A 71 1.92 2.30 -2.37
CA ALA A 71 1.29 3.47 -1.77
C ALA A 71 -0.10 3.68 -2.38
N LEU A 72 -1.15 3.71 -1.56
CA LEU A 72 -2.53 3.92 -1.99
C LEU A 72 -3.07 5.28 -1.56
N GLY A 73 -3.48 6.08 -2.55
CA GLY A 73 -4.05 7.40 -2.37
C GLY A 73 -3.01 8.48 -2.08
N ARG A 74 -3.34 9.73 -2.42
CA ARG A 74 -2.42 10.88 -2.25
C ARG A 74 -1.90 11.01 -0.82
N ALA A 75 -2.76 10.75 0.17
CA ALA A 75 -2.38 10.85 1.57
C ALA A 75 -1.15 9.99 1.91
N SER A 76 -1.01 8.77 1.35
CA SER A 76 0.19 7.94 1.58
C SER A 76 1.37 8.30 0.68
N ILE A 77 1.12 8.93 -0.47
CA ILE A 77 2.15 9.32 -1.44
C ILE A 77 2.86 10.60 -0.99
N ASP A 78 2.11 11.67 -0.72
CA ASP A 78 2.61 13.02 -0.49
C ASP A 78 2.00 13.71 0.75
N GLY A 79 1.10 13.04 1.47
CA GLY A 79 0.51 13.57 2.69
C GLY A 79 -0.66 14.52 2.47
N HIS A 80 -1.28 14.51 1.29
CA HIS A 80 -2.53 15.23 1.06
C HIS A 80 -3.58 14.92 2.15
N PRO A 81 -4.37 15.92 2.60
CA PRO A 81 -4.40 17.32 2.17
C PRO A 81 -3.35 18.22 2.84
N PHE A 82 -2.57 17.69 3.79
CA PHE A 82 -1.64 18.48 4.58
C PHE A 82 -0.36 18.85 3.83
N GLY A 83 -0.09 18.20 2.69
CA GLY A 83 1.13 18.39 1.88
C GLY A 83 2.40 17.97 2.61
N ARG A 84 2.25 17.15 3.66
CA ARG A 84 3.32 16.63 4.50
C ARG A 84 2.90 15.32 5.16
N GLY A 85 3.89 14.48 5.47
CA GLY A 85 3.63 13.07 5.75
C GLY A 85 3.42 12.29 4.47
N GLY A 86 3.46 10.96 4.53
CA GLY A 86 3.49 10.14 3.32
C GLY A 86 4.92 9.83 2.87
N LEU A 87 5.03 9.01 1.84
CA LEU A 87 6.29 8.39 1.42
C LEU A 87 7.24 9.34 0.69
N ALA A 88 6.76 10.47 0.18
CA ALA A 88 7.62 11.51 -0.38
C ALA A 88 8.68 12.02 0.61
N GLU A 89 8.41 11.93 1.92
CA GLU A 89 9.35 12.30 2.99
C GLU A 89 10.11 11.11 3.59
N LEU A 90 9.95 9.92 3.03
CA LEU A 90 10.58 8.67 3.47
C LEU A 90 11.21 7.96 2.27
N PRO A 91 12.23 8.57 1.62
CA PRO A 91 12.80 8.07 0.37
C PRO A 91 13.45 6.69 0.50
N GLU A 92 13.74 6.23 1.71
CA GLU A 92 14.27 4.90 1.97
C GLU A 92 13.23 3.82 1.68
N ILE A 93 11.94 4.10 1.92
CA ILE A 93 10.85 3.14 1.71
C ILE A 93 10.54 3.05 0.22
N GLN A 94 11.09 2.02 -0.41
CA GLN A 94 10.81 1.72 -1.81
C GLN A 94 9.41 1.11 -1.97
N VAL A 95 8.67 1.63 -2.95
CA VAL A 95 7.36 1.10 -3.35
C VAL A 95 7.41 0.62 -4.79
N ALA A 96 6.70 -0.47 -5.08
CA ALA A 96 6.55 -1.02 -6.41
C ALA A 96 5.60 -0.19 -7.28
N ALA A 97 4.61 0.46 -6.67
CA ALA A 97 3.69 1.35 -7.35
C ALA A 97 3.13 2.42 -6.40
N LYS A 98 2.68 3.53 -6.99
CA LYS A 98 1.89 4.58 -6.34
C LYS A 98 0.56 4.65 -7.08
N ILE A 99 -0.54 4.37 -6.37
CA ILE A 99 -1.89 4.42 -6.94
C ILE A 99 -2.53 5.74 -6.48
N ASP A 100 -2.55 6.71 -7.39
CA ASP A 100 -3.06 8.06 -7.13
C ASP A 100 -4.60 8.08 -7.03
N GLY A 101 -5.11 9.09 -6.33
CA GLY A 101 -6.51 9.40 -6.13
C GLY A 101 -6.81 9.87 -4.71
N ASP A 102 -7.93 10.57 -4.55
CA ASP A 102 -8.42 11.08 -3.27
C ASP A 102 -9.97 11.05 -3.21
N PRO A 103 -10.57 9.86 -3.12
CA PRO A 103 -9.88 8.57 -3.08
C PRO A 103 -9.65 7.94 -4.47
N PRO A 104 -8.73 6.97 -4.59
CA PRO A 104 -8.53 6.17 -5.81
C PRO A 104 -9.76 5.38 -6.22
N THR A 105 -9.88 5.02 -7.51
CA THR A 105 -10.98 4.19 -7.99
C THR A 105 -10.71 2.70 -7.74
N VAL A 106 -11.77 1.90 -7.57
CA VAL A 106 -11.67 0.45 -7.42
C VAL A 106 -10.87 -0.20 -8.55
N THR A 107 -11.14 0.18 -9.79
CA THR A 107 -10.45 -0.37 -10.97
C THR A 107 -8.96 0.00 -10.97
N ALA A 108 -8.61 1.22 -10.57
CA ALA A 108 -7.21 1.63 -10.44
C ALA A 108 -6.46 0.82 -9.38
N ILE A 109 -7.12 0.53 -8.25
CA ILE A 109 -6.54 -0.33 -7.18
C ILE A 109 -6.26 -1.73 -7.71
N GLN A 110 -7.26 -2.37 -8.33
CA GLN A 110 -7.14 -3.73 -8.85
C GLN A 110 -6.03 -3.82 -9.91
N ALA A 111 -6.01 -2.88 -10.86
CA ALA A 111 -4.99 -2.83 -11.91
C ALA A 111 -3.59 -2.59 -11.34
N GLY A 112 -3.45 -1.65 -10.41
CA GLY A 112 -2.16 -1.32 -9.80
C GLY A 112 -1.57 -2.46 -8.99
N ILE A 113 -2.40 -3.23 -8.27
CA ILE A 113 -1.96 -4.43 -7.55
C ILE A 113 -1.37 -5.48 -8.50
N VAL A 114 -2.09 -5.78 -9.59
CA VAL A 114 -1.64 -6.78 -10.58
C VAL A 114 -0.34 -6.33 -11.28
N GLN A 115 -0.27 -5.04 -11.66
CA GLN A 115 0.92 -4.49 -12.32
C GLN A 115 2.16 -4.54 -11.42
N ALA A 116 2.02 -4.18 -10.14
CA ALA A 116 3.13 -4.20 -9.18
C ALA A 116 3.72 -5.61 -8.98
N LEU A 117 2.87 -6.63 -8.96
CA LEU A 117 3.31 -8.03 -8.86
C LEU A 117 4.05 -8.48 -10.11
N ASN A 118 3.50 -8.22 -11.29
CA ASN A 118 4.12 -8.60 -12.56
C ASN A 118 5.50 -7.94 -12.75
N ALA A 119 5.63 -6.67 -12.35
CA ALA A 119 6.90 -5.95 -12.42
C ALA A 119 7.99 -6.51 -11.51
N ARG A 120 7.62 -7.13 -10.37
CA ARG A 120 8.57 -7.80 -9.47
C ARG A 120 9.04 -9.13 -10.04
N THR A 121 8.13 -9.92 -10.61
CA THR A 121 8.48 -11.20 -11.24
C THR A 121 9.42 -11.02 -12.44
N ALA A 122 9.24 -9.95 -13.22
CA ALA A 122 10.10 -9.67 -14.38
C ALA A 122 11.53 -9.21 -14.02
N LYS A 123 11.81 -8.88 -12.75
CA LYS A 123 13.14 -8.46 -12.26
C LYS A 123 13.97 -9.61 -11.69
N HIS A 124 13.41 -10.82 -11.63
CA HIS A 124 14.08 -12.05 -11.22
C HIS A 124 14.12 -13.04 -12.40
#